data_AF-A0AAU6S9N5-F1
#
_entry.id   AF-A0AAU6S9N5-F1
#
_cell.length_a   1.000
_cell.length_b   1.000
_cell.length_c   1.000
_cell.angle_alpha   90.00
_cell.angle_beta   90.00
_cell.angle_gamma   90.00
#
_symmetry.space_group_name_H-M   'P 1'
#
loop_
_entity.id
_entity.type
_entity.pdbx_description
1 polymer ?
#
loop_
_entity_poly.entity_id
_entity_poly.type
_entity_poly.pdbx_seq_one_letter_code
_entity_poly.pdbx_strand_id
1 'polypeptide(L)'
;MTQPMPGEEFFAPDEKAVSIYRALARPLVGLEGVEVVVSKSQVAFRARRGFAYAWAPERYVKSDVPVVVSIALREELRSPRFKEVSHPSSSTWMHHLELRTVKDVDRELITWMERAYEEAR
;
A
#
# COMPACT_ATOMS: atom_id res chain seq x y z
N MET A 1 -17.15 -14.25 10.89
CA MET A 1 -16.28 -13.14 11.32
C MET A 1 -14.98 -13.25 10.54
N THR A 2 -14.70 -12.30 9.64
CA THR A 2 -13.41 -12.25 8.92
C THR A 2 -12.33 -11.87 9.93
N GLN A 3 -11.28 -12.67 10.03
CA GLN A 3 -10.11 -12.35 10.86
C GLN A 3 -9.56 -10.96 10.48
N PRO A 4 -9.21 -10.10 11.44
CA PRO A 4 -8.61 -8.80 11.15
C PRO A 4 -7.26 -8.98 10.43
N MET A 5 -6.96 -8.10 9.47
CA MET A 5 -5.66 -8.12 8.80
C MET A 5 -4.59 -7.50 9.71
N PRO A 6 -3.33 -7.97 9.68
CA PRO A 6 -2.24 -7.33 10.42
C PRO A 6 -2.16 -5.83 10.07
N GLY A 7 -2.08 -4.93 11.05
CA GLY A 7 -1.97 -3.48 10.84
C GLY A 7 -3.28 -2.76 10.48
N GLU A 8 -4.41 -3.46 10.47
CA GLU A 8 -5.72 -2.88 10.21
C GLU A 8 -6.13 -1.80 11.23
N GLU A 9 -5.71 -1.97 12.49
CA GLU A 9 -5.95 -1.03 13.58
C GLU A 9 -5.39 0.36 13.31
N PHE A 10 -4.40 0.49 12.42
CA PHE A 10 -3.85 1.78 12.00
C PHE A 10 -4.90 2.67 11.31
N PHE A 11 -5.88 2.05 10.63
CA PHE A 11 -6.91 2.73 9.84
C PHE A 11 -8.22 2.93 10.59
N ALA A 12 -8.34 2.38 11.81
CA ALA A 12 -9.48 2.62 12.67
C ALA A 12 -9.44 4.05 13.27
N PRO A 13 -10.60 4.68 13.56
CA PRO A 13 -11.96 4.12 13.47
C PRO A 13 -12.64 4.28 12.10
N ASP A 14 -11.95 4.75 11.05
CA ASP A 14 -12.56 4.90 9.72
C ASP A 14 -12.84 3.53 9.07
N GLU A 15 -14.09 3.09 9.12
CA GLU A 15 -14.56 1.82 8.54
C GLU A 15 -14.27 1.72 7.03
N LYS A 16 -14.26 2.86 6.33
CA LYS A 16 -13.97 2.92 4.90
C LYS A 16 -12.49 2.68 4.65
N ALA A 17 -11.61 3.34 5.40
CA ALA A 17 -10.17 3.11 5.33
C ALA A 17 -9.81 1.66 5.72
N VAL A 18 -10.43 1.12 6.77
CA VAL A 18 -10.31 -0.29 7.18
C VAL A 18 -10.71 -1.24 6.04
N SER A 19 -11.84 -0.98 5.38
CA SER A 19 -12.32 -1.83 4.28
C SER A 19 -11.36 -1.83 3.07
N ILE A 20 -10.82 -0.64 2.73
CA ILE A 20 -9.83 -0.48 1.66
C ILE A 20 -8.52 -1.18 2.02
N TYR A 21 -8.03 -0.97 3.24
CA TYR A 21 -6.82 -1.62 3.73
C TYR A 21 -6.93 -3.14 3.73
N ARG A 22 -8.06 -3.69 4.19
CA ARG A 22 -8.30 -5.15 4.16
C ARG A 22 -8.21 -5.71 2.74
N ALA A 23 -8.78 -5.01 1.76
CA ALA A 23 -8.72 -5.42 0.36
C ALA A 23 -7.28 -5.37 -0.18
N LEU A 24 -6.52 -4.34 0.19
CA LEU A 24 -5.12 -4.16 -0.18
C LEU A 24 -4.20 -5.23 0.45
N ALA A 25 -4.38 -5.52 1.74
CA ALA A 25 -3.52 -6.43 2.51
C ALA A 25 -3.76 -7.91 2.16
N ARG A 26 -5.01 -8.29 1.84
CA ARG A 26 -5.40 -9.68 1.57
C ARG A 26 -4.51 -10.42 0.57
N PRO A 27 -4.18 -9.88 -0.63
CA PRO A 27 -3.30 -10.56 -1.58
C PRO A 27 -1.83 -10.64 -1.11
N LEU A 28 -1.40 -9.82 -0.15
CA LEU A 28 0.01 -9.73 0.26
C LEU A 28 0.35 -10.60 1.47
N VAL A 29 -0.57 -10.70 2.44
CA VAL A 29 -0.33 -11.41 3.71
C VAL A 29 -0.13 -12.92 3.51
N GLY A 30 -0.62 -13.48 2.41
CA GLY A 30 -0.42 -14.90 2.07
C GLY A 30 0.88 -15.21 1.33
N LEU A 31 1.66 -14.20 0.94
CA LEU A 31 2.88 -14.38 0.18
C LEU A 31 4.04 -14.82 1.10
N GLU A 32 4.89 -15.70 0.58
CA GLU A 32 6.01 -16.26 1.34
C GLU A 32 7.00 -15.16 1.77
N GLY A 33 7.34 -15.13 3.05
CA GLY A 33 8.32 -14.19 3.57
C GLY A 33 7.87 -12.73 3.59
N VAL A 34 6.56 -12.46 3.43
CA VAL A 34 6.02 -11.12 3.63
C VAL A 34 5.76 -10.87 5.11
N GLU A 35 6.36 -9.79 5.62
CA GLU A 35 6.11 -9.23 6.93
C GLU A 35 5.28 -7.95 6.81
N VAL A 36 4.37 -7.75 7.77
CA VAL A 36 3.62 -6.50 7.93
C VAL A 36 4.14 -5.77 9.15
N VAL A 37 4.71 -4.58 8.94
CA VAL A 37 5.30 -3.76 9.99
C VAL A 37 4.52 -2.46 10.13
N VAL A 38 3.86 -2.29 11.27
CA VAL A 38 3.16 -1.06 11.63
C VAL A 38 4.15 -0.08 12.25
N SER A 39 4.21 1.13 11.71
CA SER A 39 4.97 2.25 12.28
C SER A 39 4.03 3.36 12.75
N LYS A 40 4.61 4.44 13.27
CA LYS A 40 3.84 5.64 13.63
C LYS A 40 3.10 6.24 12.44
N SER A 41 3.67 6.15 11.23
CA SER A 41 3.17 6.87 10.04
C SER A 41 2.46 6.02 9.01
N GLN A 42 2.65 4.71 9.04
CA GLN A 42 2.19 3.83 7.97
C GLN A 42 2.26 2.36 8.37
N VAL A 43 1.64 1.52 7.56
CA VAL A 43 1.80 0.08 7.55
C VAL A 43 2.64 -0.31 6.34
N ALA A 44 3.77 -0.98 6.58
CA ALA A 44 4.70 -1.39 5.54
C ALA A 44 4.60 -2.90 5.28
N PHE A 45 4.51 -3.28 4.01
CA PHE A 45 4.67 -4.65 3.55
C PHE A 45 6.12 -4.85 3.10
N ARG A 46 6.77 -5.89 3.63
CA ARG A 46 8.21 -6.12 3.46
C ARG A 46 8.49 -7.57 3.10
N ALA A 47 9.38 -7.78 2.13
CA ALA A 47 10.09 -9.04 1.92
C ALA A 47 11.53 -8.85 2.45
N ARG A 48 12.58 -9.07 1.64
CA ARG A 48 13.94 -8.64 2.03
C ARG A 48 14.04 -7.11 2.19
N ARG A 49 13.20 -6.37 1.46
CA ARG A 49 13.02 -4.92 1.56
C ARG A 49 11.54 -4.53 1.56
N GLY A 50 11.22 -3.31 2.00
CA GLY A 50 9.87 -2.79 1.93
C GLY A 50 9.47 -2.47 0.49
N PHE A 51 8.30 -2.95 0.07
CA PHE A 51 7.84 -2.88 -1.32
C PHE A 51 6.50 -2.18 -1.49
N ALA A 52 5.65 -2.18 -0.45
CA ALA A 52 4.41 -1.43 -0.44
C ALA A 52 4.18 -0.78 0.93
N TYR A 53 3.57 0.40 0.94
CA TYR A 53 3.34 1.19 2.15
C TYR A 53 1.94 1.79 2.11
N ALA A 54 1.09 1.43 3.06
CA ALA A 54 -0.25 1.96 3.21
C ALA A 54 -0.29 2.95 4.37
N TRP A 55 -0.92 4.12 4.18
CA TRP A 55 -1.08 5.12 5.23
C TRP A 55 -2.39 5.88 5.06
N ALA A 56 -2.81 6.55 6.13
CA ALA A 56 -4.06 7.32 6.19
C ALA A 56 -3.71 8.82 6.12
N PRO A 57 -3.97 9.52 5.00
CA PRO A 57 -3.62 10.92 4.82
C PRO A 57 -4.15 11.88 5.86
N GLU A 58 -5.39 11.67 6.31
CA GLU A 58 -6.06 12.51 7.32
C GLU A 58 -5.25 12.65 8.63
N ARG A 59 -4.36 11.69 8.93
CA ARG A 59 -3.51 11.72 10.13
C ARG A 59 -2.40 12.77 10.07
N TYR A 60 -2.03 13.23 8.88
CA TYR A 60 -0.86 14.11 8.68
C TYR A 60 -1.20 15.37 7.90
N VAL A 61 -2.23 15.33 7.04
CA VAL A 61 -2.62 16.44 6.17
C VAL A 61 -4.14 16.54 6.11
N LYS A 62 -4.65 17.74 5.81
CA LYS A 62 -6.08 17.92 5.55
C LYS A 62 -6.44 17.26 4.22
N SER A 63 -6.98 16.05 4.28
CA SER A 63 -7.34 15.24 3.12
C SER A 63 -8.60 14.43 3.42
N ASP A 64 -9.41 14.19 2.38
CA ASP A 64 -10.58 13.32 2.40
C ASP A 64 -10.26 11.90 1.87
N VAL A 65 -8.99 11.64 1.57
CA VAL A 65 -8.52 10.36 1.03
C VAL A 65 -8.38 9.36 2.19
N PRO A 66 -9.10 8.23 2.17
CA PRO A 66 -9.03 7.26 3.26
C PRO A 66 -7.66 6.56 3.36
N VAL A 67 -7.11 6.11 2.23
CA VAL A 67 -5.84 5.38 2.18
C VAL A 67 -5.03 5.86 1.00
N VAL A 68 -3.74 6.07 1.22
CA VAL A 68 -2.75 6.15 0.14
C VAL A 68 -1.88 4.91 0.22
N VAL A 69 -1.65 4.28 -0.94
CA VAL A 69 -0.65 3.22 -1.08
C VAL A 69 0.53 3.76 -1.88
N SER A 70 1.74 3.43 -1.44
CA SER A 70 2.99 3.72 -2.14
C SER A 70 3.65 2.42 -2.53
N ILE A 71 4.05 2.28 -3.80
CA ILE A 71 4.65 1.06 -4.35
C ILE A 71 6.08 1.37 -4.79
N ALA A 72 7.04 0.57 -4.30
CA ALA A 72 8.45 0.71 -4.63
C ALA A 72 8.86 -0.29 -5.72
N LEU A 73 9.31 0.22 -6.86
CA LEU A 73 9.78 -0.57 -8.01
C LEU A 73 11.15 -0.07 -8.49
N ARG A 74 11.86 -0.89 -9.25
CA ARG A 74 13.16 -0.52 -9.85
C ARG A 74 13.03 0.35 -11.09
N GLU A 75 11.83 0.43 -11.67
CA GLU A 75 11.54 1.17 -12.89
C GLU A 75 10.31 2.07 -12.70
N GLU A 76 10.26 3.15 -13.48
CA GLU A 76 9.10 4.05 -13.53
C GLU A 76 7.93 3.35 -14.24
N LEU A 77 6.78 3.31 -13.58
CA LEU A 77 5.51 3.00 -14.20
C LEU A 77 4.76 4.28 -14.54
N ARG A 78 4.17 4.31 -15.73
CA ARG A 78 3.31 5.42 -16.18
C ARG A 78 1.87 4.95 -16.18
N SER A 79 1.05 5.55 -15.32
CA SER A 79 -0.38 5.34 -15.25
C SER A 79 -1.05 6.62 -14.78
N PRO A 80 -2.24 6.99 -15.31
CA PRO A 80 -3.00 8.13 -14.81
C PRO A 80 -3.46 7.96 -13.35
N ARG A 81 -3.32 6.76 -12.77
CA ARG A 81 -3.70 6.47 -11.38
C ARG A 81 -2.67 6.92 -10.36
N PHE A 82 -1.42 7.10 -10.80
CA PHE A 82 -0.39 7.62 -9.91
C PHE A 82 -0.64 9.11 -9.71
N LYS A 83 -0.96 9.49 -8.47
CA LYS A 83 -1.03 10.89 -8.06
C LYS A 83 0.34 11.53 -8.17
N GLU A 84 1.36 10.77 -7.75
CA GLU A 84 2.74 11.22 -7.69
C GLU A 84 3.66 10.03 -7.96
N VAL A 85 4.70 10.27 -8.73
CA VAL A 85 5.81 9.33 -8.93
C VAL A 85 7.09 10.08 -8.58
N SER A 86 7.91 9.49 -7.72
CA SER A 86 9.20 10.06 -7.29
C SER A 86 10.33 9.03 -7.43
N HIS A 87 11.56 9.52 -7.54
CA HIS A 87 12.77 8.68 -7.67
C HIS A 87 13.70 8.92 -6.47
N PRO A 88 13.32 8.43 -5.26
CA PRO A 88 14.05 8.73 -4.03
C PRO A 88 15.48 8.18 -3.98
N SER A 89 15.80 7.18 -4.81
CA SER A 89 17.16 6.65 -4.93
C SER A 89 17.39 6.11 -6.35
N SER A 90 18.64 5.93 -6.75
CA SER A 90 19.00 5.44 -8.09
C SER A 90 18.35 4.10 -8.47
N SER A 91 17.94 3.30 -7.49
CA SER A 91 17.36 1.97 -7.67
C SER A 91 15.88 1.87 -7.34
N THR A 92 15.23 2.96 -6.92
CA THR A 92 13.85 2.92 -6.42
C THR A 92 13.02 4.07 -6.95
N TRP A 93 11.96 3.72 -7.68
CA TRP A 93 10.85 4.55 -8.05
C TRP A 93 9.69 4.30 -7.10
N MET A 94 9.17 5.37 -6.49
CA MET A 94 8.03 5.32 -5.57
C MET A 94 6.79 5.87 -6.28
N HIS A 95 5.73 5.07 -6.30
CA HIS A 95 4.48 5.39 -6.98
C HIS A 95 3.36 5.52 -5.96
N HIS A 96 2.75 6.69 -5.85
CA HIS A 96 1.71 6.99 -4.86
C HIS A 96 0.33 7.01 -5.50
N LEU A 97 -0.61 6.30 -4.89
CA LEU A 97 -1.99 6.18 -5.35
C LEU A 97 -2.96 6.49 -4.22
N GLU A 98 -3.98 7.29 -4.51
CA GLU A 98 -5.12 7.50 -3.62
C GLU A 98 -6.13 6.37 -3.82
N LEU A 99 -6.50 5.71 -2.73
CA LEU A 99 -7.55 4.70 -2.71
C LEU A 99 -8.76 5.29 -1.98
N ARG A 100 -9.81 5.57 -2.73
CA ARG A 100 -11.04 6.20 -2.26
C ARG A 100 -12.15 5.17 -2.02
N THR A 101 -12.05 3.98 -2.60
CA THR A 101 -13.00 2.89 -2.44
C THR A 101 -12.29 1.54 -2.56
N VAL A 102 -12.95 0.47 -2.11
CA VAL A 102 -12.43 -0.91 -2.29
C VAL A 102 -12.25 -1.27 -3.77
N LYS A 103 -13.00 -0.64 -4.69
CA LYS A 103 -12.88 -0.87 -6.13
C LYS A 103 -11.56 -0.35 -6.71
N ASP A 104 -10.89 0.58 -6.03
CA ASP A 104 -9.58 1.08 -6.44
C ASP A 104 -8.48 0.03 -6.18
N VAL A 105 -8.77 -1.00 -5.37
CA VAL A 105 -7.95 -2.20 -5.21
C VAL A 105 -8.36 -3.26 -6.23
N ASP A 106 -8.07 -2.95 -7.50
CA ASP A 106 -8.36 -3.84 -8.62
C ASP A 106 -7.13 -4.67 -9.02
N ARG A 107 -7.29 -5.46 -10.09
CA ARG A 107 -6.24 -6.36 -10.56
C ARG A 107 -4.98 -5.62 -11.01
N GLU A 108 -5.11 -4.41 -11.55
CA GLU A 108 -3.95 -3.63 -12.00
C GLU A 108 -3.07 -3.24 -10.81
N LEU A 109 -3.67 -2.69 -9.75
CA LEU A 109 -2.94 -2.38 -8.52
C LEU A 109 -2.32 -3.64 -7.89
N ILE A 110 -3.09 -4.73 -7.84
CA ILE A 110 -2.59 -6.01 -7.30
C ILE A 110 -1.36 -6.49 -8.09
N THR A 111 -1.40 -6.43 -9.41
CA THR A 111 -0.26 -6.83 -10.26
C THR A 111 0.97 -5.95 -10.03
N TRP A 112 0.82 -4.65 -9.78
CA TRP A 112 1.96 -3.80 -9.41
C TRP A 112 2.55 -4.15 -8.04
N MET A 113 1.71 -4.49 -7.05
CA MET A 113 2.18 -4.92 -5.74
C MET A 113 2.85 -6.30 -5.78
N GLU A 114 2.32 -7.24 -6.57
CA GLU A 114 2.93 -8.54 -6.85
C GLU A 114 4.33 -8.35 -7.48
N ARG A 115 4.45 -7.48 -8.49
CA ARG A 115 5.75 -7.14 -9.10
C ARG A 115 6.71 -6.53 -8.07
N ALA A 116 6.24 -5.60 -7.25
CA ALA A 116 7.07 -4.95 -6.23
C ALA A 116 7.56 -5.95 -5.18
N TYR A 117 6.71 -6.90 -4.79
CA TYR A 117 7.09 -8.02 -3.95
C TYR A 117 8.20 -8.86 -4.59
N GLU A 118 8.03 -9.32 -5.84
CA GLU A 118 9.05 -10.12 -6.55
C GLU A 118 10.39 -9.39 -6.65
N GLU A 119 10.39 -8.10 -6.96
CA GLU A 119 11.62 -7.32 -7.02
C GLU A 119 12.30 -7.16 -5.64
N ALA A 120 11.51 -7.21 -4.56
CA ALA A 120 11.93 -7.05 -3.18
C ALA A 120 12.30 -8.35 -2.47
N ARG A 121 12.09 -9.50 -3.13
CA ARG A 121 12.45 -10.81 -2.60
C ARG A 121 13.93 -11.08 -2.51
#